data_AF-A0A453S096-F1
#
_entry.id   AF-A0A453S096-F1
#
_cell.length_a   1.000
_cell.length_b   1.000
_cell.length_c   1.000
_cell.angle_alpha   90.00
_cell.angle_beta   90.00
_cell.angle_gamma   90.00
#
_symmetry.space_group_name_H-M   'P 1'
#
loop_
_entity.id
_entity.type
_entity.pdbx_description
1 polymer ?
#
loop_
_entity_poly.entity_id
_entity_poly.type
_entity_poly.pdbx_seq_one_letter_code
_entity_poly.pdbx_strand_id
1 'polypeptide(L)'
;GIAAQALTAVIKAHDGRGPQTNLTRDIIRKLEISSPDELIGWAYADPSWARIAALVPVVVSAAEDGDKVANTILHDAVQELAESVVAVVRRLTLCGEDGKDQFPLVLVGGVLEGNKKWDISGEVIKCISKVFPGVCPIRPEVTAIGAALLAWSHLRKESKLQNGS
;
A
#
# COMPACT_ATOMS: atom_id res chain seq x y z
N GLY A 1 2.98 -5.75 6.12
CA GLY A 1 1.97 -5.68 5.03
C GLY A 1 0.59 -5.88 5.62
N ILE A 2 -0.41 -5.20 5.07
CA ILE A 2 -1.77 -5.06 5.63
C ILE A 2 -2.33 -6.38 6.18
N ALA A 3 -2.38 -7.44 5.37
CA ALA A 3 -2.96 -8.72 5.79
C ALA A 3 -2.20 -9.40 6.94
N ALA A 4 -0.87 -9.34 6.97
CA ALA A 4 -0.07 -9.91 8.07
C ALA A 4 -0.30 -9.16 9.39
N GLN A 5 -0.45 -7.83 9.32
CA GLN A 5 -0.82 -7.02 10.48
C GLN A 5 -2.23 -7.36 10.97
N ALA A 6 -3.18 -7.60 10.06
CA ALA A 6 -4.52 -8.04 10.41
C ALA A 6 -4.54 -9.40 11.11
N LEU A 7 -3.81 -10.40 10.59
CA LEU A 7 -3.65 -11.70 11.27
C LEU A 7 -3.06 -11.54 12.67
N THR A 8 -2.03 -10.71 12.81
CA THR A 8 -1.42 -10.40 14.12
C THR A 8 -2.44 -9.74 15.06
N ALA A 9 -3.26 -8.83 14.55
CA ALA A 9 -4.29 -8.15 15.34
C ALA A 9 -5.38 -9.11 15.82
N VAL A 10 -5.80 -10.06 14.97
CA VAL A 10 -6.76 -11.11 15.35
C VAL A 10 -6.23 -11.96 16.49
N ILE A 11 -4.98 -12.42 16.42
CA ILE A 11 -4.37 -13.22 17.49
C ILE A 11 -4.25 -12.40 18.78
N LYS A 12 -3.80 -11.13 18.69
CA LYS A 12 -3.73 -10.25 19.86
C LYS A 12 -5.11 -10.04 20.50
N ALA A 13 -6.15 -9.83 19.70
CA ALA A 13 -7.52 -9.65 20.19
C ALA A 13 -8.07 -10.92 20.86
N HIS A 14 -7.78 -12.09 20.28
CA HIS A 14 -8.14 -13.39 20.84
C HIS A 14 -7.48 -13.65 22.20
N ASP A 15 -6.18 -13.36 22.32
CA ASP A 15 -5.43 -13.53 23.57
C ASP A 15 -5.77 -12.48 24.65
N GLY A 16 -6.66 -11.51 24.36
CA GLY A 16 -6.93 -10.37 25.23
C GLY A 16 -5.78 -9.36 25.35
N ARG A 17 -4.79 -9.44 24.45
CA ARG A 17 -3.59 -8.58 24.41
C ARG A 17 -3.73 -7.37 23.48
N GLY A 18 -4.87 -7.27 22.79
CA GLY A 18 -5.17 -6.19 21.85
C GLY A 18 -6.64 -5.77 21.93
N PRO A 19 -6.99 -4.65 21.28
CA PRO A 19 -8.37 -4.22 21.17
C PRO A 19 -9.22 -5.26 20.43
N GLN A 20 -10.49 -5.37 20.81
CA GLN A 20 -11.46 -6.18 20.07
C GLN A 20 -11.66 -5.62 18.66
N THR A 21 -11.83 -6.51 17.68
CA THR A 21 -11.96 -6.18 16.27
C THR A 21 -12.88 -7.16 15.54
N ASN A 22 -13.65 -6.63 14.59
CA ASN A 22 -14.47 -7.39 13.66
C ASN A 22 -13.62 -8.29 12.74
N LEU A 23 -12.34 -7.94 12.54
CA LEU A 23 -11.38 -8.74 11.76
C LEU A 23 -11.32 -10.19 12.24
N THR A 24 -11.49 -10.45 13.54
CA THR A 24 -11.51 -11.82 14.08
C THR A 24 -12.61 -12.65 13.42
N ARG A 25 -13.85 -12.18 13.49
CA ARG A 25 -15.01 -12.85 12.89
C ARG A 25 -14.87 -12.94 11.37
N ASP A 26 -14.46 -11.83 10.74
CA ASP A 26 -14.51 -11.70 9.29
C ASP A 26 -13.40 -12.54 8.61
N ILE A 27 -12.22 -12.62 9.21
CA ILE A 27 -11.12 -13.47 8.73
C ILE A 27 -11.44 -14.95 8.96
N ILE A 28 -11.94 -15.34 10.14
CA ILE A 28 -12.35 -16.73 10.41
C ILE A 28 -13.37 -17.20 9.35
N ARG A 29 -14.38 -16.37 9.07
CA ARG A 29 -15.38 -16.65 8.04
C ARG A 29 -14.75 -16.75 6.65
N LYS A 30 -13.85 -15.85 6.30
CA LYS A 30 -13.18 -15.85 4.99
C LYS A 30 -12.31 -17.09 4.77
N LEU A 31 -11.70 -17.59 5.83
CA LEU A 31 -10.78 -18.72 5.81
C LEU A 31 -11.48 -20.07 6.04
N GLU A 32 -12.76 -20.06 6.41
CA GLU A 32 -13.57 -21.25 6.71
C GLU A 32 -12.95 -22.13 7.81
N ILE A 33 -12.35 -21.48 8.81
CA ILE A 33 -11.77 -22.13 10.00
C ILE A 33 -12.71 -22.00 11.20
N SER A 34 -12.52 -22.83 12.22
CA SER A 34 -13.47 -22.88 13.36
C SER A 34 -13.17 -21.87 14.47
N SER A 35 -11.89 -21.51 14.66
CA SER A 35 -11.46 -20.59 15.71
C SER A 35 -10.18 -19.82 15.33
N PRO A 36 -9.84 -18.72 16.05
CA PRO A 36 -8.56 -18.04 15.90
C PRO A 36 -7.34 -18.94 16.11
N ASP A 37 -7.43 -20.00 16.92
CA ASP A 37 -6.33 -20.93 17.20
C ASP A 37 -5.84 -21.65 15.93
N GLU A 38 -6.76 -21.90 15.00
CA GLU A 38 -6.45 -22.55 13.72
C GLU A 38 -5.66 -21.63 12.77
N LEU A 39 -5.59 -20.31 13.02
CA LEU A 39 -4.84 -19.37 12.17
C LEU A 39 -3.35 -19.68 12.11
N ILE A 40 -2.77 -20.18 13.20
CA ILE A 40 -1.36 -20.58 13.21
C ILE A 40 -1.18 -21.74 12.23
N GLY A 41 -1.98 -22.81 12.37
CA GLY A 41 -1.94 -23.95 11.46
C GLY A 41 -2.19 -23.54 10.01
N TRP A 42 -3.17 -22.68 9.77
CA TRP A 42 -3.48 -22.13 8.46
C TRP A 42 -2.29 -21.37 7.85
N ALA A 43 -1.60 -20.52 8.62
CA ALA A 43 -0.49 -19.70 8.15
C ALA A 43 0.75 -20.53 7.83
N TYR A 44 1.01 -21.60 8.59
CA TYR A 44 2.15 -22.50 8.35
C TYR A 44 1.88 -23.55 7.27
N ALA A 45 0.62 -23.89 6.99
CA ALA A 45 0.27 -24.88 5.97
C ALA A 45 0.64 -24.46 4.54
N ASP A 46 0.58 -23.15 4.25
CA ASP A 46 1.04 -22.58 3.00
C ASP A 46 1.50 -21.13 3.23
N PRO A 47 2.82 -20.87 3.21
CA PRO A 47 3.41 -19.55 3.44
C PRO A 47 3.31 -18.62 2.22
N SER A 48 2.51 -18.97 1.20
CA SER A 48 2.31 -18.15 0.01
C SER A 48 1.86 -16.73 0.35
N TRP A 49 2.68 -15.76 -0.06
CA TRP A 49 2.37 -14.34 0.09
C TRP A 49 1.08 -13.94 -0.63
N ALA A 50 0.74 -14.60 -1.74
CA ALA A 50 -0.50 -14.35 -2.47
C ALA A 50 -1.73 -14.71 -1.63
N ARG A 51 -1.68 -15.84 -0.92
CA ARG A 51 -2.76 -16.31 -0.04
C ARG A 51 -2.98 -15.38 1.14
N ILE A 52 -1.90 -14.90 1.75
CA ILE A 52 -1.97 -13.87 2.80
C ILE A 52 -2.53 -12.56 2.23
N ALA A 53 -2.01 -12.10 1.10
CA ALA A 53 -2.46 -10.85 0.46
C ALA A 53 -3.94 -10.88 0.05
N ALA A 54 -4.50 -12.06 -0.23
CA ALA A 54 -5.93 -12.23 -0.52
C ALA A 54 -6.86 -11.86 0.65
N LEU A 55 -6.33 -11.63 1.85
CA LEU A 55 -7.08 -11.13 3.01
C LEU A 55 -7.25 -9.61 3.02
N VAL A 56 -6.49 -8.85 2.20
CA VAL A 56 -6.57 -7.37 2.19
C VAL A 56 -8.00 -6.85 1.95
N PRO A 57 -8.81 -7.41 1.04
CA PRO A 57 -10.20 -6.97 0.87
C PRO A 57 -11.06 -7.09 2.13
N VAL A 58 -10.79 -8.08 3.00
CA VAL A 58 -11.48 -8.22 4.29
C VAL A 58 -11.11 -7.08 5.23
N VAL A 59 -9.83 -6.70 5.25
CA VAL A 59 -9.35 -5.57 6.07
C VAL A 59 -9.96 -4.26 5.60
N VAL A 60 -10.04 -4.04 4.28
CA VAL A 60 -10.70 -2.87 3.70
C VAL A 60 -12.17 -2.83 4.09
N SER A 61 -12.91 -3.92 3.90
CA SER A 61 -14.33 -3.99 4.28
C SER A 61 -14.55 -3.69 5.76
N ALA A 62 -13.74 -4.27 6.64
CA ALA A 62 -13.86 -4.02 8.08
C ALA A 62 -13.60 -2.54 8.43
N ALA A 63 -12.62 -1.91 7.78
CA ALA A 63 -12.35 -0.48 7.95
C ALA A 63 -13.52 0.39 7.45
N GLU A 64 -14.11 0.05 6.31
CA GLU A 64 -15.30 0.71 5.76
C GLU A 64 -16.53 0.58 6.66
N ASP A 65 -16.62 -0.52 7.43
CA ASP A 65 -17.65 -0.75 8.45
C ASP A 65 -17.32 -0.09 9.80
N GLY A 66 -16.24 0.70 9.88
CA GLY A 66 -15.87 1.48 11.05
C GLY A 66 -15.02 0.73 12.09
N ASP A 67 -14.46 -0.43 11.74
CA ASP A 67 -13.50 -1.12 12.61
C ASP A 67 -12.24 -0.28 12.80
N LYS A 68 -11.96 0.10 14.06
CA LYS A 68 -10.84 0.97 14.40
C LYS A 68 -9.49 0.32 14.14
N VAL A 69 -9.36 -0.99 14.39
CA VAL A 69 -8.11 -1.73 14.22
C VAL A 69 -7.78 -1.86 12.73
N ALA A 70 -8.78 -2.20 11.92
CA ALA A 70 -8.63 -2.25 10.46
C ALA A 70 -8.27 -0.88 9.89
N ASN A 71 -8.93 0.19 10.36
CA ASN A 71 -8.57 1.56 9.97
C ASN A 71 -7.12 1.88 10.32
N THR A 72 -6.66 1.60 11.55
CA THR A 72 -5.27 1.83 11.94
C THR A 72 -4.29 1.10 11.03
N ILE A 73 -4.54 -0.19 10.75
CA ILE A 73 -3.66 -1.00 9.88
C ILE A 73 -3.53 -0.36 8.48
N LEU A 74 -4.63 0.11 7.90
CA LEU A 74 -4.60 0.73 6.58
C LEU A 74 -3.89 2.10 6.59
N HIS A 75 -4.11 2.92 7.62
CA HIS A 75 -3.42 4.20 7.77
C HIS A 75 -1.91 4.01 7.96
N ASP A 76 -1.50 3.06 8.80
CA ASP A 76 -0.10 2.72 8.99
C ASP A 76 0.54 2.27 7.67
N ALA A 77 -0.16 1.43 6.90
CA ALA A 77 0.34 0.98 5.60
C ALA A 77 0.48 2.13 4.58
N VAL A 78 -0.45 3.08 4.57
CA VAL A 78 -0.35 4.30 3.75
C VAL A 78 0.86 5.13 4.15
N GLN A 79 1.08 5.30 5.45
CA GLN A 79 2.19 6.10 5.96
C GLN A 79 3.55 5.50 5.61
N GLU A 80 3.72 4.19 5.83
CA GLU A 80 4.94 3.45 5.48
C GLU A 80 5.25 3.53 3.98
N LEU A 81 4.23 3.44 3.13
CA LEU A 81 4.39 3.59 1.68
C LEU A 81 4.77 5.03 1.31
N ALA A 82 4.13 6.03 1.91
CA ALA A 82 4.47 7.43 1.68
C ALA A 82 5.91 7.74 2.10
N GLU A 83 6.36 7.22 3.24
CA GLU A 83 7.74 7.38 3.73
C GLU A 83 8.76 6.72 2.78
N SER A 84 8.43 5.56 2.23
CA SER A 84 9.24 4.90 1.21
C SER A 84 9.39 5.77 -0.05
N VAL A 85 8.30 6.39 -0.52
CA VAL A 85 8.35 7.33 -1.65
C VAL A 85 9.20 8.55 -1.32
N VAL A 86 9.01 9.14 -0.13
CA VAL A 86 9.79 10.30 0.34
C VAL A 86 11.28 10.00 0.36
N ALA A 87 11.68 8.82 0.83
CA ALA A 87 13.07 8.40 0.84
C ALA A 87 13.66 8.34 -0.58
N VAL A 88 12.93 7.78 -1.54
CA VAL A 88 13.37 7.68 -2.94
C VAL A 88 13.46 9.05 -3.61
N VAL A 89 12.44 9.90 -3.47
CA VAL A 89 12.40 11.25 -4.06
C VAL A 89 13.58 12.08 -3.58
N ARG A 90 13.89 12.05 -2.28
CA ARG A 90 15.04 12.76 -1.71
C ARG A 90 16.36 12.19 -2.19
N ARG A 91 16.53 10.86 -2.14
CA ARG A 91 17.78 10.19 -2.53
C ARG A 91 18.15 10.45 -3.99
N LEU A 92 17.15 10.51 -4.87
CA LEU A 92 17.33 10.73 -6.30
C LEU A 92 17.14 12.19 -6.72
N THR A 93 16.99 13.10 -5.76
CA THR A 93 16.78 14.55 -5.96
C THR A 93 15.71 14.85 -7.01
N LEU A 94 14.60 14.08 -7.03
CA LEU A 94 13.57 14.17 -8.07
C LEU A 94 12.76 15.47 -7.97
N CYS A 95 12.73 16.08 -6.78
CA CYS A 95 12.01 17.32 -6.48
C CYS A 95 12.89 18.58 -6.54
N GLY A 96 14.08 18.50 -7.13
CA GLY A 96 15.01 19.64 -7.18
C GLY A 96 15.67 19.95 -5.83
N GLU A 97 16.55 20.95 -5.83
CA GLU A 97 17.32 21.36 -4.63
C GLU A 97 16.43 21.98 -3.54
N ASP A 98 15.35 22.67 -3.94
CA ASP A 98 14.41 23.34 -3.03
C ASP A 98 13.16 22.51 -2.69
N GLY A 99 13.05 21.30 -3.26
CA GLY A 99 11.96 20.36 -3.03
C GLY A 99 10.65 20.67 -3.77
N LYS A 100 10.66 21.62 -4.71
CA LYS A 100 9.43 22.10 -5.39
C LYS A 100 9.31 21.68 -6.84
N ASP A 101 10.35 21.10 -7.43
CA ASP A 101 10.28 20.68 -8.84
C ASP A 101 9.20 19.62 -9.04
N GLN A 102 8.61 19.65 -10.23
CA GLN A 102 7.59 18.69 -10.61
C GLN A 102 8.21 17.33 -10.93
N PHE A 103 7.59 16.26 -10.41
CA PHE A 103 7.97 14.90 -10.75
C PHE A 103 6.76 13.96 -10.85
N PRO A 104 6.78 13.00 -11.78
CA PRO A 104 5.70 12.03 -11.91
C PRO A 104 5.73 11.01 -10.77
N LEU A 105 4.56 10.70 -10.21
CA LEU A 105 4.36 9.60 -9.28
C LEU A 105 3.39 8.60 -9.89
N VAL A 106 3.87 7.40 -10.17
CA VAL A 106 3.04 6.29 -10.65
C VAL A 106 2.87 5.29 -9.52
N LEU A 107 1.63 5.04 -9.11
CA LEU A 107 1.29 4.02 -8.12
C LEU A 107 0.65 2.83 -8.85
N VAL A 108 1.20 1.62 -8.64
CA VAL A 108 0.71 0.39 -9.28
C VAL A 108 0.65 -0.73 -8.25
N GLY A 109 -0.40 -1.57 -8.33
CA GLY A 109 -0.54 -2.77 -7.53
C GLY A 109 -2.00 -3.02 -7.15
N GLY A 110 -2.40 -4.30 -7.07
CA GLY A 110 -3.80 -4.69 -6.88
C GLY A 110 -4.47 -4.19 -5.59
N VAL A 111 -3.69 -3.74 -4.59
CA VAL A 111 -4.22 -3.10 -3.38
C VAL A 111 -4.59 -1.62 -3.64
N LEU A 112 -3.88 -0.97 -4.55
CA LEU A 112 -4.10 0.42 -4.95
C LEU A 112 -5.22 0.55 -5.99
N GLU A 113 -5.64 -0.58 -6.56
CA GLU A 113 -6.71 -0.71 -7.56
C GLU A 113 -8.00 -1.18 -6.89
N GLY A 114 -9.07 -0.36 -6.89
CA GLY A 114 -10.44 -0.88 -6.74
C GLY A 114 -11.14 -0.79 -5.38
N ASN A 115 -10.62 -0.07 -4.38
CA ASN A 115 -11.35 0.14 -3.12
C ASN A 115 -12.25 1.39 -3.23
N LYS A 116 -13.58 1.18 -3.30
CA LYS A 116 -14.54 2.26 -3.63
C LYS A 116 -14.81 3.23 -2.47
N LYS A 117 -14.63 2.83 -1.19
CA LYS A 117 -14.78 3.76 -0.06
C LYS A 117 -13.45 4.04 0.66
N TRP A 118 -12.55 3.07 0.80
CA TRP A 118 -11.20 3.32 1.35
C TRP A 118 -10.16 3.54 0.23
N ASP A 119 -9.94 4.78 -0.19
CA ASP A 119 -9.00 5.11 -1.28
C ASP A 119 -7.54 5.13 -0.81
N ILE A 120 -6.89 3.95 -0.84
CA ILE A 120 -5.47 3.80 -0.47
C ILE A 120 -4.58 4.69 -1.33
N SER A 121 -4.83 4.73 -2.64
CA SER A 121 -4.02 5.52 -3.56
C SER A 121 -4.12 7.02 -3.27
N GLY A 122 -5.34 7.50 -3.01
CA GLY A 122 -5.63 8.88 -2.69
C GLY A 122 -4.98 9.33 -1.39
N GLU A 123 -5.04 8.52 -0.33
CA GLU A 123 -4.42 8.86 0.94
C GLU A 123 -2.88 8.86 0.86
N VAL A 124 -2.27 7.94 0.09
CA VAL A 124 -0.82 7.97 -0.18
C VAL A 124 -0.43 9.26 -0.92
N ILE A 125 -1.15 9.60 -1.99
CA ILE A 125 -0.92 10.83 -2.76
C ILE A 125 -1.04 12.06 -1.86
N LYS A 126 -2.05 12.10 -0.99
CA LYS A 126 -2.27 13.19 -0.04
C LYS A 126 -1.15 13.32 0.97
N CYS A 127 -0.61 12.21 1.51
CA CYS A 127 0.56 12.24 2.37
C CYS A 127 1.79 12.79 1.63
N ILE A 128 2.04 12.33 0.40
CA ILE A 128 3.18 12.76 -0.42
C ILE A 128 3.05 14.24 -0.80
N SER A 129 1.86 14.71 -1.18
CA SER A 129 1.61 16.09 -1.61
C SER A 129 1.86 17.13 -0.50
N LYS A 130 1.72 16.73 0.77
CA LYS A 130 2.08 17.58 1.92
C LYS A 130 3.58 17.82 2.02
N VAL A 131 4.39 16.84 1.59
CA VAL A 131 5.85 16.91 1.66
C VAL A 131 6.42 17.49 0.36
N PHE A 132 5.85 17.12 -0.78
CA PHE A 132 6.26 17.58 -2.10
C PHE A 132 5.06 18.14 -2.88
N PRO A 133 4.85 19.46 -2.85
CA PRO A 133 3.76 20.11 -3.59
C PRO A 133 3.85 19.92 -5.12
N GLY A 134 5.04 19.62 -5.65
CA GLY A 134 5.29 19.36 -7.07
C GLY A 134 4.98 17.93 -7.53
N VAL A 135 4.45 17.04 -6.67
CA VAL A 135 4.12 15.67 -7.09
C VAL A 135 3.01 15.68 -8.14
N CYS A 136 3.22 14.94 -9.23
CA CYS A 136 2.26 14.77 -10.33
C CYS A 136 1.78 13.31 -10.38
N PRO A 137 0.67 12.95 -9.70
CA PRO A 137 0.14 11.58 -9.74
C PRO A 137 -0.31 11.20 -11.15
N ILE A 138 0.13 10.04 -11.61
CA ILE A 138 -0.27 9.45 -12.88
C ILE A 138 -1.00 8.15 -12.59
N ARG A 139 -2.24 8.04 -13.08
CA ARG A 139 -3.00 6.78 -13.10
C ARG A 139 -2.77 6.10 -14.45
N PRO A 140 -1.96 5.04 -14.52
CA PRO A 140 -1.78 4.30 -15.76
C PRO A 140 -3.04 3.49 -16.06
N GLU A 141 -3.51 3.52 -17.31
CA GLU A 141 -4.64 2.68 -17.76
C GLU A 141 -4.26 1.19 -17.82
N VAL A 142 -2.95 0.87 -17.92
CA VAL A 142 -2.38 -0.48 -17.80
C VAL A 142 -0.98 -0.44 -17.20
N THR A 143 -0.65 -1.40 -16.34
CA THR A 143 0.64 -1.55 -15.63
C THR A 143 1.88 -1.44 -16.53
N ALA A 144 1.80 -1.92 -17.77
CA ALA A 144 2.90 -1.87 -18.74
C ALA A 144 3.31 -0.44 -19.14
N ILE A 145 2.38 0.53 -19.08
CA ILE A 145 2.66 1.93 -19.42
C ILE A 145 3.62 2.56 -18.40
N GLY A 146 3.56 2.16 -17.13
CA GLY A 146 4.49 2.67 -16.10
C GLY A 146 5.95 2.29 -16.40
N ALA A 147 6.19 1.03 -16.77
CA ALA A 147 7.51 0.57 -17.19
C ALA A 147 7.97 1.23 -18.50
N ALA A 148 7.06 1.41 -19.46
CA ALA A 148 7.36 2.10 -20.71
C ALA A 148 7.69 3.59 -20.51
N LEU A 149 6.99 4.29 -19.62
CA LEU A 149 7.26 5.69 -19.27
C LEU A 149 8.60 5.85 -18.56
N LEU A 150 8.95 4.92 -17.65
CA LEU A 150 10.27 4.90 -17.02
C LEU A 150 11.38 4.70 -18.06
N ALA A 151 11.24 3.73 -18.95
CA ALA A 151 12.19 3.50 -20.05
C ALA A 151 12.31 4.74 -20.96
N TRP A 152 11.18 5.36 -21.33
CA TRP A 152 11.14 6.56 -22.16
C TRP A 152 11.79 7.78 -21.49
N SER A 153 11.58 7.96 -20.18
CA SER A 153 12.20 9.04 -19.41
C SER A 153 13.73 8.91 -19.34
N HIS A 154 14.23 7.67 -19.31
CA HIS A 154 15.66 7.37 -19.36
C HIS A 154 16.27 7.73 -20.71
N LEU A 155 15.61 7.30 -21.81
CA LEU A 155 16.04 7.60 -23.18
C LEU A 155 16.08 9.12 -23.46
N ARG A 156 15.12 9.89 -22.93
CA ARG A 156 15.12 11.37 -23.07
C ARG A 156 16.26 12.06 -22.32
N LYS A 157 16.68 11.53 -21.15
CA LYS A 157 17.84 12.06 -20.43
C LYS A 157 19.14 11.78 -21.18
N GLU A 158 19.27 10.59 -21.77
CA GLU A 158 20.43 10.22 -22.59
C GLU A 158 20.53 11.07 -23.89
N SER A 159 19.43 11.33 -24.59
CA SER A 159 19.45 12.19 -25.78
C SER A 159 19.79 13.66 -25.49
N LYS A 160 19.46 14.17 -24.29
CA LYS A 160 19.88 15.53 -23.89
C LYS A 160 21.37 15.63 -23.56
N LEU A 161 22.00 14.54 -23.10
CA LEU A 161 23.43 14.47 -22.84
C LEU A 161 24.27 14.36 -24.14
N GLN A 162 23.70 13.79 -25.21
CA GLN A 162 24.38 13.68 -26.51
C GLN A 162 24.30 14.94 -27.38
N ASN A 163 23.28 15.78 -27.22
CA ASN A 163 23.08 17.00 -28.02
C ASN A 163 23.65 18.28 -27.37
N GLY A 164 24.40 18.15 -26.26
CA GLY A 164 25.02 19.26 -25.53
C GLY A 164 26.56 19.32 -25.63
N SER A 165 27.17 18.60 -26.58
CA SER A 165 28.62 18.67 -26.89
C SER A 165 28.88 19.41 -28.19
#